data_AF-A0A6V7LSS8-F1
#
_entry.id   AF-A0A6V7LSS8-F1
#
_cell.length_a   1.000
_cell.length_b   1.000
_cell.length_c   1.000
_cell.angle_alpha   90.00
_cell.angle_beta   90.00
_cell.angle_gamma   90.00
#
_symmetry.space_group_name_H-M   'P 1'
#
loop_
_entity.id
_entity.type
_entity.pdbx_description
1 polymer ?
#
loop_
_entity_poly.entity_id
_entity_poly.type
_entity_poly.pdbx_seq_one_letter_code
_entity_poly.pdbx_strand_id
1 'polypeptide(L)'
;TEQDSMARLKRLMTMMDSMNDAELDSHDGAKLFSKQPGRITRVAKGSGVTEKEVKDLVQQYTRFAAVVKKMGGIKGLFKGGDMTKNVNQTQMAKLNQQMAKMMDPRVLHKM
;
A
#
# COMPACT_ATOMS: atom_id res chain seq x y z
N THR A 1 -10.26 -16.74 0.68
CA THR A 1 -9.10 -17.61 0.95
C THR A 1 -7.85 -17.00 0.33
N GLU A 2 -6.65 -17.55 0.56
CA GLU A 2 -5.41 -17.06 -0.11
C GLU A 2 -5.53 -17.16 -1.63
N GLN A 3 -6.20 -18.19 -2.13
CA GLN A 3 -6.45 -18.40 -3.56
C GLN A 3 -7.30 -17.28 -4.17
N ASP A 4 -8.34 -16.81 -3.47
CA ASP A 4 -9.16 -15.67 -3.92
C ASP A 4 -8.35 -14.37 -4.01
N SER A 5 -7.40 -14.20 -3.09
CA SER A 5 -6.51 -13.03 -3.04
C SER A 5 -5.55 -13.02 -4.23
N MET A 6 -4.99 -14.19 -4.57
CA MET A 6 -4.12 -14.37 -5.74
C MET A 6 -4.90 -14.19 -7.06
N ALA A 7 -6.10 -14.75 -7.15
CA ALA A 7 -6.97 -14.57 -8.32
C ALA A 7 -7.30 -13.09 -8.55
N ARG A 8 -7.56 -12.35 -7.46
CA ARG A 8 -7.80 -10.90 -7.53
C ARG A 8 -6.57 -10.13 -7.99
N LEU A 9 -5.38 -10.44 -7.45
CA LEU A 9 -4.13 -9.80 -7.89
C LEU A 9 -3.85 -10.05 -9.37
N LYS A 10 -4.04 -11.29 -9.84
CA LYS A 10 -3.89 -11.63 -11.26
C LYS A 10 -4.85 -10.84 -12.14
N ARG A 11 -6.11 -10.67 -11.71
CA ARG A 11 -7.11 -9.84 -12.42
C ARG A 11 -6.68 -8.38 -12.53
N LEU A 12 -6.06 -7.82 -11.48
CA LEU A 12 -5.52 -6.46 -11.50
C LEU A 12 -4.35 -6.35 -12.48
N MET A 13 -3.44 -7.32 -12.50
CA MET A 13 -2.32 -7.38 -13.45
C MET A 13 -2.83 -7.41 -14.90
N THR A 14 -3.80 -8.29 -15.21
CA THR A 14 -4.37 -8.37 -16.57
C THR A 14 -5.07 -7.09 -17.02
N MET A 15 -5.65 -6.31 -16.09
CA MET A 15 -6.20 -4.99 -16.41
C MET A 15 -5.09 -3.97 -16.72
N MET A 16 -3.98 -4.02 -15.96
CA MET A 16 -2.82 -3.15 -16.20
C MET A 16 -2.10 -3.50 -17.51
N ASP A 17 -2.07 -4.77 -17.93
CA ASP A 17 -1.53 -5.18 -19.24
C ASP A 17 -2.29 -4.56 -20.43
N SER A 18 -3.54 -4.13 -20.22
CA SER A 18 -4.35 -3.43 -21.22
C SER A 18 -4.18 -1.90 -21.21
N MET A 19 -3.32 -1.38 -20.33
CA MET A 19 -2.91 0.03 -20.28
C MET A 19 -1.67 0.26 -21.15
N ASN A 20 -1.49 1.49 -21.62
CA ASN A 20 -0.25 1.87 -22.32
C ASN A 20 0.77 2.49 -21.34
N ASP A 21 2.03 2.58 -21.77
CA ASP A 21 3.13 3.12 -20.96
C ASP A 21 2.81 4.52 -20.40
N ALA A 22 2.19 5.39 -21.22
CA ALA A 22 1.80 6.73 -20.78
C ALA A 22 0.73 6.75 -19.67
N GLU A 23 -0.13 5.74 -19.61
CA GLU A 23 -1.10 5.57 -18.53
C GLU A 23 -0.45 5.01 -17.26
N LEU A 24 0.52 4.10 -17.42
CA LEU A 24 1.23 3.44 -16.32
C LEU A 24 2.27 4.36 -15.66
N ASP A 25 3.01 5.14 -16.45
CA ASP A 25 4.09 6.02 -15.97
C ASP A 25 3.58 7.40 -15.51
N SER A 26 2.30 7.68 -15.71
CA SER A 26 1.71 8.94 -15.29
C SER A 26 1.66 9.06 -13.77
N HIS A 27 2.26 10.14 -13.24
CA HIS A 27 2.16 10.50 -11.83
C HIS A 27 0.71 10.75 -11.37
N ASP A 28 -0.19 11.06 -12.30
CA ASP A 28 -1.62 11.26 -12.05
C ASP A 28 -2.45 10.46 -13.05
N GLY A 29 -2.22 9.13 -13.06
CA GLY A 29 -2.97 8.20 -13.91
C GLY A 29 -4.48 8.32 -13.70
N ALA A 30 -4.94 8.50 -12.46
CA ALA A 30 -6.36 8.63 -12.15
C ALA A 30 -7.03 9.83 -12.87
N LYS A 31 -6.33 10.95 -13.01
CA LYS A 31 -6.83 12.11 -13.77
C LYS A 31 -6.88 11.85 -15.27
N LEU A 32 -5.97 11.05 -15.84
CA LEU A 32 -6.02 10.67 -17.26
C LEU A 32 -7.28 9.86 -17.57
N PHE A 33 -7.60 8.85 -16.76
CA PHE A 33 -8.81 8.05 -16.92
C PHE A 33 -10.10 8.86 -16.69
N SER A 34 -10.04 9.89 -15.82
CA SER A 34 -11.18 10.79 -15.58
C SER A 34 -11.41 11.77 -16.75
N LYS A 35 -10.34 12.31 -17.35
CA LYS A 35 -10.43 13.25 -18.49
C LYS A 35 -10.81 12.56 -19.79
N GLN A 36 -10.38 11.32 -19.98
CA GLN A 36 -10.58 10.57 -21.22
C GLN A 36 -11.25 9.22 -20.93
N PRO A 37 -12.58 9.20 -20.74
CA PRO A 37 -13.31 7.99 -20.38
C PRO A 37 -13.18 6.87 -21.43
N GLY A 38 -12.86 7.19 -22.69
CA GLY A 38 -12.57 6.18 -23.72
C GLY A 38 -11.41 5.23 -23.35
N ARG A 39 -10.47 5.66 -22.49
CA ARG A 39 -9.41 4.80 -21.95
C ARG A 39 -9.98 3.69 -21.07
N ILE A 40 -11.01 4.00 -20.27
CA ILE A 40 -11.71 3.02 -19.43
C ILE A 40 -12.35 1.95 -20.31
N THR A 41 -13.08 2.37 -21.35
CA THR A 41 -13.73 1.45 -22.30
C THR A 41 -12.70 0.57 -23.01
N ARG A 42 -11.55 1.13 -23.42
CA ARG A 42 -10.47 0.35 -24.07
C ARG A 42 -9.88 -0.69 -23.13
N VAL A 43 -9.51 -0.31 -21.91
CA VAL A 43 -8.96 -1.23 -20.91
C VAL A 43 -9.96 -2.32 -20.55
N ALA A 44 -11.23 -1.97 -20.36
CA ALA A 44 -12.31 -2.91 -20.07
C ALA A 44 -12.45 -3.98 -21.16
N LYS A 45 -12.47 -3.55 -22.43
CA LYS A 45 -12.53 -4.45 -23.60
C LYS A 45 -11.27 -5.31 -23.73
N GLY A 46 -10.08 -4.73 -23.54
CA GLY A 46 -8.80 -5.44 -23.68
C GLY A 46 -8.56 -6.51 -22.61
N SER A 47 -9.10 -6.31 -21.41
CA SER A 47 -8.93 -7.22 -20.27
C SER A 47 -10.15 -8.10 -19.98
N GLY A 48 -11.25 -7.96 -20.75
CA GLY A 48 -12.46 -8.77 -20.57
C GLY A 48 -13.22 -8.47 -19.28
N VAL A 49 -13.14 -7.24 -18.78
CA VAL A 49 -13.80 -6.80 -17.54
C VAL A 49 -14.83 -5.70 -17.82
N THR A 50 -15.65 -5.37 -16.83
CA THR A 50 -16.59 -4.25 -16.93
C THR A 50 -15.89 -2.90 -16.72
N GLU A 51 -16.44 -1.83 -17.31
CA GLU A 51 -15.92 -0.47 -17.07
C GLU A 51 -15.94 -0.07 -15.58
N LYS A 52 -16.89 -0.61 -14.82
CA LYS A 52 -16.97 -0.41 -13.37
C LYS A 52 -15.72 -0.94 -12.68
N GLU A 53 -15.25 -2.13 -13.03
CA GLU A 53 -14.06 -2.73 -12.43
C GLU A 53 -12.79 -1.93 -12.72
N VAL A 54 -12.68 -1.37 -13.93
CA VAL A 54 -11.56 -0.48 -14.28
C VAL A 54 -11.63 0.81 -13.46
N LYS A 55 -12.82 1.39 -13.26
CA LYS A 55 -13.01 2.55 -12.36
C LYS A 55 -12.63 2.21 -10.92
N ASP A 56 -13.03 1.03 -10.44
CA ASP A 56 -12.70 0.56 -9.09
C ASP A 56 -11.19 0.35 -8.93
N LEU A 57 -10.50 -0.18 -9.93
CA LEU A 57 -9.03 -0.29 -9.98
C LEU A 57 -8.38 1.08 -9.85
N VAL A 58 -8.81 2.06 -10.64
CA VAL A 58 -8.27 3.43 -10.61
C VAL A 58 -8.51 4.08 -9.24
N GLN A 59 -9.67 3.88 -8.62
CA GLN A 59 -9.93 4.37 -7.26
C GLN A 59 -9.09 3.67 -6.19
N GLN A 60 -8.84 2.36 -6.33
CA GLN A 60 -7.96 1.60 -5.44
C GLN A 60 -6.52 2.10 -5.55
N TYR A 61 -6.05 2.39 -6.76
CA TYR A 61 -4.74 3.00 -7.01
C TYR A 61 -4.60 4.36 -6.30
N THR A 62 -5.57 5.27 -6.43
CA THR A 62 -5.51 6.59 -5.75
C THR A 62 -5.39 6.46 -4.24
N ARG A 63 -6.12 5.52 -3.64
CA ARG A 63 -6.03 5.24 -2.19
C ARG A 63 -4.66 4.66 -1.83
N PHE A 64 -4.16 3.72 -2.61
CA PHE A 64 -2.85 3.11 -2.39
C PHE A 64 -1.72 4.12 -2.53
N ALA A 65 -1.75 4.98 -3.54
CA ALA A 65 -0.78 6.06 -3.72
C ALA A 65 -0.72 6.99 -2.50
N ALA A 66 -1.88 7.32 -1.91
CA ALA A 66 -1.93 8.12 -0.68
C ALA A 66 -1.28 7.40 0.53
N VAL A 67 -1.47 6.08 0.67
CA VAL A 67 -0.84 5.28 1.73
C VAL A 67 0.67 5.18 1.51
N VAL A 68 1.11 4.86 0.29
CA VAL A 68 2.53 4.82 -0.09
C VAL A 68 3.20 6.16 0.18
N LYS A 69 2.55 7.28 -0.17
CA LYS A 69 3.06 8.62 0.13
C LYS A 69 3.18 8.87 1.63
N LYS A 70 2.17 8.50 2.42
CA LYS A 70 2.21 8.63 3.89
C LYS A 70 3.33 7.79 4.53
N MET A 71 3.64 6.63 3.96
CA MET A 71 4.69 5.74 4.47
C MET A 71 6.08 6.06 3.91
N GLY A 72 6.27 7.18 3.20
CA GLY A 72 7.60 7.57 2.69
C GLY A 72 8.04 6.79 1.45
N GLY A 73 7.08 6.35 0.62
CA GLY A 73 7.32 5.59 -0.59
C GLY A 73 7.31 4.08 -0.39
N ILE A 74 7.53 3.34 -1.48
CA ILE A 74 7.59 1.88 -1.50
C ILE A 74 8.62 1.37 -0.47
N LYS A 75 9.78 2.04 -0.37
CA LYS A 75 10.81 1.67 0.62
C LYS A 75 10.31 1.72 2.06
N GLY A 76 9.47 2.69 2.44
CA GLY A 76 8.94 2.76 3.81
C GLY A 76 7.77 1.81 4.06
N LEU A 77 6.95 1.52 3.04
CA LEU A 77 5.92 0.48 3.12
C LEU A 77 6.53 -0.92 3.31
N PHE A 78 7.54 -1.27 2.50
CA PHE A 78 8.18 -2.59 2.58
C PHE A 78 9.16 -2.72 3.75
N LYS A 79 9.78 -1.63 4.21
CA LYS A 79 10.54 -1.61 5.47
C LYS A 79 9.64 -1.75 6.70
N GLY A 80 8.36 -1.35 6.59
CA GLY A 80 7.33 -1.59 7.61
C GLY A 80 6.72 -3.00 7.60
N GLY A 81 7.01 -3.82 6.58
CA GLY A 81 6.58 -5.23 6.53
C GLY A 81 7.33 -6.14 7.51
N ASP A 82 8.45 -5.67 8.04
CA ASP A 82 9.10 -6.26 9.21
C ASP A 82 8.43 -5.66 10.46
N MET A 83 7.22 -6.12 10.79
CA MET A 83 6.46 -5.70 11.99
C MET A 83 7.25 -5.88 13.31
N THR A 84 8.41 -6.53 13.26
CA THR A 84 9.30 -6.74 14.41
C THR A 84 10.38 -5.66 14.57
N LYS A 85 10.71 -4.89 13.52
CA LYS A 85 11.85 -3.95 13.55
C LYS A 85 11.47 -2.46 13.66
N ASN A 86 10.19 -2.14 13.67
CA ASN A 86 9.72 -0.75 13.77
C ASN A 86 9.31 -0.35 15.19
N VAL A 87 9.85 -1.02 16.22
CA VAL A 87 9.98 -0.35 17.51
C VAL A 87 11.09 0.67 17.35
N ASN A 88 10.70 1.87 16.92
CA ASN A 88 11.52 3.05 16.77
C ASN A 88 12.49 3.11 17.95
N GLN A 89 13.80 2.92 17.72
CA GLN A 89 14.81 2.79 18.77
C GLN A 89 14.79 4.01 19.71
N THR A 90 14.44 5.17 19.18
CA THR A 90 14.21 6.42 19.93
C THR A 90 12.99 6.36 20.85
N GLN A 91 11.93 5.66 20.43
CA GLN A 91 10.71 5.45 21.19
C GLN A 91 10.90 4.34 22.22
N MET A 92 11.68 3.29 21.92
CA MET A 92 12.16 2.32 22.91
C MET A 92 13.11 2.93 23.93
N ALA A 93 13.99 3.85 23.54
CA ALA A 93 14.86 4.55 24.48
C ALA A 93 14.05 5.40 25.46
N LYS A 94 13.01 6.10 24.97
CA LYS A 94 12.06 6.83 25.83
C LYS A 94 11.22 5.91 26.70
N LEU A 95 10.74 4.79 26.16
CA LEU A 95 9.96 3.80 26.91
C LEU A 95 10.82 3.12 27.99
N ASN A 96 12.06 2.74 27.66
CA ASN A 96 13.01 2.15 28.58
C ASN A 96 13.41 3.15 29.68
N GLN A 97 13.59 4.43 29.35
CA GLN A 97 13.79 5.48 30.36
C GLN A 97 12.57 5.68 31.27
N GLN A 98 11.35 5.56 30.74
CA GLN A 98 10.13 5.65 31.56
C GLN A 98 9.93 4.39 32.41
N MET A 99 10.24 3.21 31.88
CA MET A 99 10.14 1.94 32.59
C MET A 99 11.19 1.85 33.71
N ALA A 100 12.41 2.31 33.46
CA ALA A 100 13.46 2.44 34.49
C ALA A 100 13.09 3.39 35.63
N LYS A 101 12.23 4.39 35.39
CA LYS A 101 11.70 5.29 36.43
C LYS A 101 10.54 4.70 37.23
N MET A 102 9.88 3.66 36.71
CA MET A 102 8.75 2.98 37.36
C MET A 102 9.11 1.62 37.96
N MET A 103 10.31 1.08 37.69
CA MET A 103 10.82 -0.10 38.39
C MET A 103 11.33 0.31 39.77
N ASP A 104 10.62 -0.13 40.80
CA ASP A 104 11.06 -0.05 42.19
C ASP A 104 12.40 -0.83 42.33
N PRO A 105 13.47 -0.23 42.89
CA PRO A 105 14.79 -0.84 43.03
C PRO A 105 14.82 -2.17 43.83
N ARG A 106 13.73 -2.57 44.46
CA ARG A 106 13.63 -3.83 45.22
C ARG A 106 13.33 -5.07 44.36
N VAL A 107 12.96 -4.92 43.09
CA VAL A 107 12.64 -6.05 42.21
C VAL A 107 13.91 -6.75 41.67
N LEU A 108 15.04 -6.03 41.60
CA LEU A 108 16.34 -6.56 41.14
C LEU A 108 17.11 -7.36 42.20
N HIS A 109 16.62 -7.44 43.44
CA HIS A 109 17.26 -8.20 44.53
C HIS A 109 16.77 -9.66 44.61
N LYS A 110 16.07 -10.17 43.59
CA LYS A 110 15.48 -11.52 43.61
C LYS A 110 15.67 -12.34 42.33
N MET A 111 16.77 -12.12 41.62
CA MET A 111 17.37 -13.14 40.74
C MET A 111 18.58 -13.75 41.40
#